data_AF-A0A7Y5EUE3-F1
#
_entry.id   AF-A0A7Y5EUE3-F1
#
_cell.length_a   1.000
_cell.length_b   1.000
_cell.length_c   1.000
_cell.angle_alpha   90.00
_cell.angle_beta   90.00
_cell.angle_gamma   90.00
#
_symmetry.space_group_name_H-M   'P 1'
#
loop_
_entity.id
_entity.type
_entity.pdbx_description
1 polymer ?
#
loop_
_entity_poly.entity_id
_entity_poly.type
_entity_poly.pdbx_seq_one_letter_code
_entity_poly.pdbx_strand_id
1 'polypeptide(L)' 'MKPNNWVPVSLEPDPVIEYYKKDVDMSLLRENLKLTPEERIVRMLEIREFMLEVRRAGEEHRRENG' A
#
# COMPACT_ATOMS: atom_id res chain seq x y z
N MET A 1 5.35 19.25 26.19
CA MET A 1 4.08 19.94 25.85
C MET A 1 3.59 19.38 24.52
N LYS A 2 2.36 18.88 24.43
CA LYS A 2 1.79 18.44 23.14
C LYS A 2 1.46 19.68 22.31
N PRO A 3 1.65 19.67 20.97
CA PRO A 3 1.31 20.81 20.13
C PRO A 3 -0.19 21.10 20.22
N ASN A 4 -0.58 22.37 20.02
CA ASN A 4 -1.96 22.85 20.16
C ASN A 4 -2.99 22.16 19.23
N ASN A 5 -2.54 21.32 18.29
CA ASN A 5 -3.37 20.51 17.38
C ASN A 5 -3.32 19.00 17.67
N TRP A 6 -2.85 18.59 18.85
CA TRP A 6 -2.85 17.17 19.20
C TRP A 6 -4.28 16.69 19.46
N VAL A 7 -4.80 15.89 18.54
CA VAL A 7 -6.06 15.15 18.73
C VAL A 7 -5.70 13.77 19.30
N PRO A 8 -6.25 13.36 20.45
CA PRO A 8 -6.07 11.99 20.94
C PRO A 8 -6.65 11.01 19.92
N VAL A 9 -5.90 9.96 19.60
CA VAL A 9 -6.40 8.89 18.73
C VAL A 9 -7.51 8.16 19.46
N SER A 10 -8.74 8.30 18.98
CA SER A 10 -9.87 7.48 19.37
C SER A 10 -9.83 6.17 18.57
N LEU A 11 -10.12 5.05 19.23
CA LEU A 11 -10.34 3.77 18.54
C LEU A 11 -11.82 3.56 18.18
N GLU A 12 -12.70 4.44 18.65
CA GLU A 12 -14.10 4.44 18.25
C GLU A 12 -14.22 4.83 16.77
N PRO A 13 -15.12 4.19 16.00
CA PRO A 13 -15.35 4.55 14.61
C PRO A 13 -15.79 6.01 14.48
N ASP A 14 -15.05 6.78 13.68
CA ASP A 14 -15.42 8.14 13.31
C ASP A 14 -16.28 8.12 12.03
N PRO A 15 -17.45 8.77 12.00
CA PRO A 15 -18.36 8.72 10.86
C PRO A 15 -17.78 9.30 9.57
N VAL A 16 -16.88 10.29 9.67
CA VAL A 16 -16.17 10.85 8.50
C VAL A 16 -15.15 9.84 8.00
N ILE A 17 -14.38 9.21 8.90
CA ILE A 17 -13.42 8.17 8.53
C ILE A 17 -14.12 6.99 7.87
N GLU A 18 -15.18 6.45 8.47
CA GLU A 18 -15.89 5.28 7.92
C GLU A 18 -16.57 5.60 6.59
N TYR A 19 -17.07 6.82 6.39
CA TYR A 19 -17.64 7.25 5.11
C TYR A 19 -16.61 7.18 3.96
N TYR A 20 -15.37 7.63 4.18
CA TYR A 20 -14.33 7.57 3.15
C TYR A 20 -13.66 6.20 3.04
N LYS A 21 -13.54 5.49 4.16
CA LYS A 21 -12.89 4.17 4.24
C LYS A 21 -13.65 3.07 3.52
N LYS A 22 -14.98 3.19 3.39
CA LYS A 22 -15.84 2.16 2.77
C LYS A 22 -15.41 1.77 1.34
N ASP A 23 -14.81 2.71 0.61
CA ASP A 23 -14.39 2.53 -0.78
C ASP A 23 -12.89 2.17 -0.90
N VAL A 24 -12.20 2.02 0.23
CA VAL A 24 -10.78 1.63 0.27
C VAL A 24 -10.68 0.12 0.45
N ASP A 25 -10.04 -0.57 -0.50
CA ASP A 25 -9.71 -1.99 -0.32
C ASP A 25 -8.55 -2.14 0.68
N MET A 26 -8.91 -2.57 1.89
CA MET A 26 -7.98 -2.79 3.00
C MET A 26 -7.40 -4.20 3.02
N SER A 27 -7.73 -5.07 2.06
CA SER A 27 -7.31 -6.47 2.04
C SER A 27 -5.79 -6.57 2.01
N LEU A 28 -5.13 -5.86 1.10
CA LEU A 28 -3.66 -5.86 1.00
C LEU A 28 -2.99 -5.27 2.26
N LEU A 29 -3.56 -4.23 2.85
CA LEU A 29 -3.01 -3.66 4.09
C LEU A 29 -3.10 -4.67 5.24
N ARG A 30 -4.25 -5.31 5.41
CA ARG A 30 -4.47 -6.33 6.45
C ARG A 30 -3.53 -7.51 6.29
N GLU A 31 -3.34 -8.01 5.07
CA GLU A 31 -2.38 -9.10 4.83
C GLU A 31 -0.93 -8.67 5.16
N ASN A 32 -0.52 -7.46 4.78
CA ASN A 32 0.83 -6.97 5.13
C ASN A 32 1.03 -6.74 6.64
N LEU A 33 -0.02 -6.41 7.38
CA LEU A 33 0.07 -6.23 8.84
C LEU A 33 0.22 -7.55 9.60
N LYS A 34 -0.11 -8.70 8.99
CA LYS A 34 0.15 -10.04 9.56
C LYS A 34 1.62 -10.44 9.47
N LEU A 35 2.37 -9.84 8.54
CA LEU A 35 3.78 -10.15 8.30
C LEU A 35 4.70 -9.49 9.34
N THR A 36 5.85 -10.10 9.57
CA THR A 36 6.95 -9.45 10.31
C THR A 36 7.52 -8.27 9.50
N PRO A 37 8.24 -7.32 10.14
CA PRO A 37 8.93 -6.26 9.41
C PRO A 37 9.83 -6.78 8.28
N GLU A 38 10.58 -7.86 8.53
CA GLU A 38 11.48 -8.47 7.57
C GLU A 38 10.72 -9.07 6.38
N GLU A 39 9.65 -9.82 6.65
CA GLU A 39 8.77 -10.39 5.62
C GLU A 39 8.13 -9.31 4.75
N ARG A 40 7.72 -8.17 5.33
CA ARG A 40 7.20 -7.02 4.56
C ARG A 40 8.24 -6.48 3.59
N ILE A 41 9.49 -6.35 4.01
CA ILE A 41 10.57 -5.85 3.17
C ILE A 41 10.85 -6.82 2.02
N VAL A 42 10.93 -8.13 2.31
CA VAL A 42 11.13 -9.16 1.28
C VAL A 42 10.01 -9.12 0.24
N ARG A 43 8.75 -9.12 0.69
CA ARG A 43 7.58 -9.03 -0.19
C ARG A 43 7.58 -7.75 -1.04
N MET A 44 7.99 -6.62 -0.47
CA MET A 44 8.11 -5.36 -1.22
C MET A 44 9.14 -5.46 -2.35
N LEU A 45 10.30 -6.08 -2.08
CA LEU A 45 11.35 -6.28 -3.08
C LEU A 45 10.88 -7.20 -4.21
N GLU A 46 10.19 -8.29 -3.89
CA GLU A 46 9.62 -9.20 -4.90
C GLU A 46 8.63 -8.48 -5.83
N ILE A 47 7.73 -7.68 -5.28
CA ILE A 47 6.77 -6.89 -6.07
C ILE A 47 7.53 -5.86 -6.94
N ARG A 48 8.57 -5.22 -6.40
CA ARG A 48 9.41 -4.29 -7.16
C ARG A 48 10.05 -4.96 -8.38
N GLU A 49 10.67 -6.12 -8.21
CA GLU A 49 11.30 -6.86 -9.32
C GLU A 49 10.26 -7.26 -10.37
N PHE A 50 9.09 -7.75 -9.95
CA PHE A 50 7.98 -8.04 -10.86
C PHE A 50 7.56 -6.82 -11.67
N MET A 51 7.39 -5.65 -11.05
CA MET A 51 7.01 -4.43 -11.75
C MET A 51 8.05 -3.97 -12.77
N LEU A 52 9.34 -4.11 -12.43
CA LEU A 52 10.43 -3.81 -13.36
C LEU A 52 10.39 -4.72 -14.58
N GLU A 53 10.13 -6.01 -14.39
CA GLU A 53 10.05 -6.97 -15.47
C GLU A 53 8.84 -6.72 -16.38
N VAL A 54 7.66 -6.47 -15.81
CA VAL A 54 6.46 -6.08 -16.58
C VAL A 54 6.73 -4.83 -17.43
N ARG A 55 7.42 -3.84 -16.85
CA ARG A 55 7.80 -2.63 -17.57
C ARG A 55 8.75 -2.92 -18.73
N ARG A 56 9.81 -3.69 -18.48
CA ARG A 56 10.80 -4.09 -19.49
C ARG A 56 10.13 -4.81 -20.66
N ALA A 57 9.30 -5.80 -20.37
CA ALA A 57 8.54 -6.53 -21.39
C ALA A 57 7.62 -5.62 -22.22
N GLY A 58 6.94 -4.67 -21.56
CA GLY A 58 6.11 -3.69 -22.26
C GLY A 58 6.91 -2.74 -23.17
N GLU A 59 8.13 -2.34 -22.76
CA GLU A 59 9.03 -1.54 -23.58
C GLU A 59 9.57 -2.33 -24.78
N GLU A 60 9.90 -3.61 -24.60
CA GLU A 60 10.30 -4.53 -25.68
C GLU A 60 9.21 -4.70 -26.73
N HIS A 61 7.99 -4.99 -26.28
CA HIS A 61 6.86 -5.17 -27.18
C HIS A 61 6.57 -3.92 -28.04
N ARG A 62 6.67 -2.72 -27.45
CA ARG A 62 6.48 -1.46 -28.19
C ARG A 62 7.58 -1.20 -29.22
N ARG A 63 8.82 -1.63 -28.93
CA ARG A 63 9.95 -1.47 -29.86
C ARG A 63 9.86 -2.42 -31.05
N GLU A 64 9.30 -3.61 -30.84
CA GLU A 64 9.17 -4.64 -31.87
C GLU A 64 7.96 -4.42 -32.80
N ASN A 65 6.92 -3.74 -32.32
CA ASN A 65 5.65 -3.54 -33.04
C ASN A 65 5.33 -2.07 -33.39
N GLY A 66 6.30 -1.17 -33.23
CA GLY A 66 6.23 0.23 -33.67
C GLY A 66 7.14 0.47 -34.85
#